data_AF-A0A0G0HKB4-F1
#
_entry.id   AF-A0A0G0HKB4-F1
#
_cell.length_a   1.000
_cell.length_b   1.000
_cell.length_c   1.000
_cell.angle_alpha   90.00
_cell.angle_beta   90.00
_cell.angle_gamma   90.00
#
_symmetry.space_group_name_H-M   'P 1'
#
loop_
_entity.id
_entity.type
_entity.pdbx_description
1 polymer ?
#
loop_
_entity_poly.entity_id
_entity_poly.type
_entity_poly.pdbx_seq_one_letter_code
_entity_poly.pdbx_strand_id
1 'polypeptide(L)'
;MTLRAYIWGMRIITLFSLSALGAVIFYTDPEGSGLVGIGLFYLAVFFALSGIFNLLLLFIRRKLLGNDLAVKSIELSFRQGILLAVMILAIMILQSYRMLIWWDALLVIAGVFLIELYFLSRE
;
A
#
# COMPACT_ATOMS: atom_id res chain seq x y z
N MET A 1 22.72 4.46 1.68
CA MET A 1 22.01 4.39 2.98
C MET A 1 22.21 3.01 3.58
N THR A 2 22.43 2.87 4.89
CA THR A 2 22.46 1.55 5.51
C THR A 2 21.04 0.96 5.49
N LEU A 3 20.88 -0.32 5.13
CA LEU A 3 19.59 -1.03 5.10
C LEU A 3 18.78 -0.81 6.40
N ARG A 4 19.49 -0.74 7.52
CA ARG A 4 18.92 -0.49 8.85
C ARG A 4 18.25 0.88 8.96
N ALA A 5 18.86 1.94 8.44
CA ALA A 5 18.29 3.29 8.48
C ALA A 5 17.02 3.39 7.63
N TYR A 6 17.01 2.76 6.45
CA TYR A 6 15.83 2.73 5.59
C TYR A 6 14.64 2.02 6.26
N ILE A 7 14.87 0.82 6.81
CA ILE A 7 13.83 0.06 7.51
C ILE A 7 13.31 0.84 8.72
N TRP A 8 14.18 1.51 9.47
CA TRP A 8 13.77 2.33 10.60
C TRP A 8 12.93 3.54 10.19
N GLY A 9 13.37 4.28 9.18
CA GLY A 9 12.60 5.42 8.66
C GLY A 9 11.22 4.98 8.17
N MET A 10 11.16 3.86 7.44
CA MET A 10 9.90 3.32 6.92
C MET A 10 8.95 2.86 8.02
N ARG A 11 9.47 2.26 9.11
CA ARG A 11 8.67 1.91 10.29
C ARG A 11 8.06 3.14 10.96
N ILE A 12 8.84 4.20 11.12
CA ILE A 12 8.36 5.46 11.72
C ILE A 12 7.25 6.07 10.85
N ILE A 13 7.47 6.14 9.53
CA ILE A 13 6.47 6.67 8.58
C ILE A 13 5.20 5.81 8.61
N THR A 14 5.34 4.49 8.63
CA THR A 14 4.19 3.58 8.67
C THR A 14 3.40 3.75 9.98
N LEU A 15 4.09 3.85 11.12
CA LEU A 15 3.45 4.09 12.40
C LEU A 15 2.72 5.43 12.41
N PHE A 16 3.35 6.49 11.89
CA PHE A 16 2.72 7.80 11.76
C PHE A 16 1.47 7.75 10.87
N SER A 17 1.53 7.05 9.73
CA SER A 17 0.38 6.89 8.83
C SER A 17 -0.77 6.08 9.47
N LEU A 18 -0.45 5.09 10.30
CA LEU A 18 -1.44 4.34 11.08
C LEU A 18 -2.08 5.22 12.16
N SER A 19 -1.30 6.04 12.84
CA SER A 19 -1.83 7.02 13.80
C SER A 19 -2.74 8.04 13.11
N ALA A 20 -2.35 8.53 11.93
CA ALA A 20 -3.18 9.42 11.13
C ALA A 20 -4.48 8.75 10.68
N LEU A 21 -4.43 7.49 10.23
CA LEU A 21 -5.62 6.71 9.91
C LEU A 21 -6.55 6.54 11.11
N GLY A 22 -5.99 6.20 12.29
CA GLY A 22 -6.75 6.13 13.53
C GLY A 22 -7.42 7.44 13.86
N ALA A 23 -6.71 8.57 13.72
CA ALA A 23 -7.28 9.89 13.94
C ALA A 23 -8.43 10.18 12.97
N VAL A 24 -8.29 9.84 11.69
CA VAL A 24 -9.39 10.00 10.72
C VAL A 24 -10.61 9.17 11.14
N ILE A 25 -10.42 7.91 11.54
CA ILE A 25 -11.52 7.02 11.95
C ILE A 25 -12.25 7.53 13.21
N PHE A 26 -11.53 8.07 14.20
CA PHE A 26 -12.13 8.47 15.47
C PHE A 26 -12.64 9.92 15.50
N TYR A 27 -12.05 10.82 14.72
CA TYR A 27 -12.34 12.25 14.77
C TYR A 27 -13.05 12.81 13.53
N THR A 28 -13.15 12.04 12.44
CA THR A 28 -13.84 12.48 11.22
C THR A 28 -15.24 11.91 11.20
N ASP A 29 -16.24 12.78 11.29
CA ASP A 29 -17.63 12.39 11.15
C ASP A 29 -17.98 12.22 9.66
N PRO A 30 -18.26 11.01 9.16
CA PRO A 30 -18.56 10.78 7.75
C PRO A 30 -19.83 11.50 7.28
N GLU A 31 -20.78 11.82 8.17
CA GLU A 31 -22.03 12.50 7.82
C GLU A 31 -21.85 14.02 7.79
N GLY A 32 -21.00 14.57 8.66
CA GLY A 32 -20.73 16.01 8.75
C GLY A 32 -19.62 16.53 7.82
N SER A 33 -18.64 15.68 7.46
CA SER A 33 -17.42 16.10 6.72
C SER A 33 -17.57 16.10 5.20
N GLY A 34 -18.64 15.50 4.67
CA GLY A 34 -18.87 15.35 3.23
C GLY A 34 -17.70 14.69 2.48
N LEU A 35 -17.48 15.11 1.23
CA LEU A 35 -16.46 14.54 0.32
C LEU A 35 -15.02 14.68 0.84
N VAL A 36 -14.73 15.68 1.67
CA VAL A 36 -13.38 15.93 2.20
C VAL A 36 -12.98 14.85 3.20
N GLY A 37 -13.89 14.46 4.10
CA GLY A 37 -13.63 13.38 5.06
C GLY A 37 -13.38 12.04 4.38
N ILE A 38 -14.13 11.75 3.31
CA ILE A 38 -13.97 10.55 2.49
C ILE A 38 -12.59 10.55 1.81
N GLY A 39 -12.18 11.68 1.21
CA GLY A 39 -10.86 11.80 0.58
C GLY A 39 -9.70 11.62 1.56
N LEU A 40 -9.80 12.21 2.75
CA LEU A 40 -8.80 12.06 3.82
C LEU A 40 -8.68 10.61 4.29
N PHE A 41 -9.81 9.90 4.41
CA PHE A 41 -9.81 8.49 4.76
C PHE A 41 -9.06 7.64 3.73
N TYR A 42 -9.39 7.77 2.44
CA TYR A 42 -8.72 6.98 1.41
C TYR A 42 -7.22 7.30 1.30
N LEU A 43 -6.82 8.57 1.47
CA LEU A 43 -5.40 8.94 1.52
C LEU A 43 -4.69 8.33 2.74
N ALA A 44 -5.30 8.38 3.92
CA ALA A 44 -4.72 7.78 5.12
C ALA A 44 -4.57 6.26 4.96
N VAL A 45 -5.58 5.58 4.41
CA VAL A 45 -5.52 4.14 4.10
C VAL A 45 -4.42 3.84 3.07
N PHE A 46 -4.27 4.67 2.02
CA PHE A 46 -3.21 4.51 1.04
C PHE A 46 -1.82 4.49 1.67
N PHE A 47 -1.50 5.50 2.47
CA PHE A 47 -0.18 5.60 3.10
C PHE A 47 0.06 4.47 4.11
N ALA A 48 -0.95 4.12 4.90
CA ALA A 48 -0.86 3.03 5.86
C ALA A 48 -0.60 1.69 5.16
N LEU A 49 -1.38 1.35 4.13
CA LEU A 49 -1.22 0.11 3.38
C LEU A 49 0.11 0.06 2.61
N SER A 50 0.52 1.16 1.98
CA SER A 50 1.80 1.22 1.27
C SER A 50 2.99 0.95 2.20
N GLY A 51 2.97 1.55 3.40
CA GLY A 51 4.00 1.31 4.42
C GLY A 51 4.00 -0.13 4.93
N ILE A 52 2.81 -0.68 5.24
CA ILE A 52 2.66 -2.07 5.70
C ILE A 52 3.15 -3.06 4.64
N PHE A 53 2.68 -2.94 3.40
CA PHE A 53 3.04 -3.88 2.34
C PHE A 53 4.52 -3.82 2.00
N ASN A 54 5.12 -2.64 1.98
CA ASN A 54 6.54 -2.52 1.74
C ASN A 54 7.37 -3.19 2.86
N LEU A 55 7.07 -2.90 4.13
CA LEU A 55 7.75 -3.54 5.26
C LEU A 55 7.57 -5.06 5.24
N LEU A 56 6.38 -5.54 4.89
CA LEU A 56 6.06 -6.96 4.79
C LEU A 56 6.86 -7.62 3.65
N LEU A 57 6.88 -7.04 2.45
CA LEU A 57 7.63 -7.54 1.30
C LEU A 57 9.14 -7.58 1.58
N LEU A 58 9.68 -6.51 2.16
CA LEU A 58 11.08 -6.46 2.59
C LEU A 58 11.41 -7.52 3.64
N PHE A 59 10.52 -7.73 4.61
CA PHE A 59 10.70 -8.74 5.65
C PHE A 59 10.70 -10.16 5.06
N ILE A 60 9.76 -10.45 4.16
CA ILE A 60 9.68 -11.74 3.45
C ILE A 60 10.95 -11.97 2.62
N ARG A 61 11.36 -11.00 1.81
CA ARG A 61 12.57 -11.12 0.97
C ARG A 61 13.83 -11.29 1.79
N ARG A 62 13.94 -10.57 2.91
CA ARG A 62 15.07 -10.73 3.84
C ARG A 62 15.13 -12.13 4.45
N LYS A 63 13.97 -12.74 4.75
CA LYS A 63 13.89 -14.10 5.28
C LYS A 63 14.20 -15.17 4.23
N LEU A 64 13.83 -14.95 2.97
CA LEU A 64 13.99 -15.94 1.89
C LEU A 64 15.33 -15.85 1.14
N LEU A 65 15.81 -14.63 0.85
CA LEU A 65 16.95 -14.37 -0.06
C LEU A 65 18.21 -13.88 0.69
N GLY A 66 18.11 -13.65 2.00
CA GLY A 66 19.21 -13.12 2.80
C GLY A 66 19.40 -11.60 2.69
N ASN A 67 20.34 -11.07 3.47
CA ASN A 67 20.46 -9.62 3.72
C ASN A 67 21.00 -8.82 2.51
N ASP A 68 21.88 -9.41 1.71
CA ASP A 68 22.55 -8.71 0.60
C ASP A 68 21.62 -8.49 -0.60
N LEU A 69 20.77 -9.47 -0.90
CA LEU A 69 19.73 -9.36 -1.94
C LEU A 69 18.54 -8.50 -1.48
N ALA A 70 18.32 -8.38 -0.17
CA ALA A 70 17.31 -7.47 0.39
C ALA A 70 17.65 -6.00 0.11
N VAL A 71 18.93 -5.60 0.11
CA VAL A 71 19.35 -4.22 -0.20
C VAL A 71 19.01 -3.86 -1.64
N LYS A 72 19.29 -4.77 -2.59
CA LYS A 72 19.02 -4.56 -4.02
C LYS A 72 17.52 -4.54 -4.34
N SER A 73 16.69 -5.17 -3.52
CA SER A 73 15.24 -5.27 -3.75
C SER A 73 14.42 -4.22 -2.99
N ILE A 74 15.06 -3.19 -2.43
CA ILE A 74 14.35 -2.08 -1.75
C ILE A 74 13.40 -1.35 -2.70
N GLU A 75 13.90 -0.89 -3.83
CA GLU A 75 13.09 -0.13 -4.80
C GLU A 75 11.94 -0.97 -5.36
N LEU A 76 12.24 -2.24 -5.66
CA LEU A 76 11.25 -3.20 -6.12
C LEU A 76 10.14 -3.44 -5.08
N SER A 77 10.51 -3.59 -3.81
CA SER A 77 9.55 -3.80 -2.71
C SER A 77 8.71 -2.56 -2.42
N PHE A 78 9.29 -1.36 -2.59
CA PHE A 78 8.56 -0.09 -2.50
C PHE A 78 7.52 0.03 -3.61
N ARG A 79 7.90 -0.24 -4.87
CA ARG A 79 7.00 -0.23 -6.02
C ARG A 79 5.86 -1.24 -5.86
N GLN A 80 6.20 -2.49 -5.53
CA GLN A 80 5.21 -3.55 -5.29
C GLN A 80 4.27 -3.20 -4.13
N GLY A 81 4.79 -2.61 -3.04
CA GLY A 81 3.97 -2.17 -1.92
C GLY A 81 2.94 -1.09 -2.30
N ILE A 82 3.33 -0.13 -3.15
CA ILE A 82 2.41 0.87 -3.69
C ILE A 82 1.35 0.21 -4.59
N LEU A 83 1.75 -0.67 -5.49
CA LEU A 83 0.82 -1.35 -6.40
C LEU A 83 -0.22 -2.19 -5.64
N LEU A 84 0.20 -2.89 -4.59
CA LEU A 84 -0.72 -3.61 -3.71
C LEU A 84 -1.65 -2.67 -2.93
N ALA A 85 -1.15 -1.52 -2.45
CA ALA A 85 -2.00 -0.53 -1.79
C ALA A 85 -3.06 0.04 -2.74
N VAL A 86 -2.68 0.36 -3.99
CA VAL A 86 -3.62 0.82 -5.04
C VAL A 86 -4.65 -0.26 -5.35
N MET A 87 -4.23 -1.52 -5.46
CA MET A 87 -5.13 -2.66 -5.69
C MET A 87 -6.22 -2.74 -4.62
N ILE A 88 -5.83 -2.69 -3.34
CA ILE A 88 -6.78 -2.75 -2.22
C ILE A 88 -7.70 -1.53 -2.20
N LEU A 89 -7.18 -0.33 -2.47
CA LEU A 89 -8.00 0.88 -2.55
C LEU A 89 -9.02 0.80 -3.68
N ALA A 90 -8.63 0.34 -4.86
CA ALA A 90 -9.54 0.18 -5.99
C ALA A 90 -10.68 -0.79 -5.63
N ILE A 91 -10.37 -1.91 -4.97
CA ILE A 91 -11.37 -2.85 -4.47
C ILE A 91 -12.29 -2.20 -3.42
N MET A 92 -11.74 -1.45 -2.46
CA MET A 92 -12.54 -0.74 -1.45
C MET A 92 -13.47 0.31 -2.07
N ILE A 93 -13.02 1.00 -3.13
CA ILE A 93 -13.84 1.98 -3.86
C ILE A 93 -14.96 1.26 -4.61
N LEU A 94 -14.67 0.16 -5.33
CA LEU A 94 -15.72 -0.63 -5.99
C LEU A 94 -16.73 -1.19 -4.98
N GLN A 95 -16.26 -1.59 -3.81
CA GLN A 95 -17.13 -2.06 -2.72
C GLN A 95 -17.99 -0.93 -2.15
N SER A 96 -17.48 0.29 -2.03
CA SER A 96 -18.27 1.43 -1.51
C SER A 96 -19.43 1.79 -2.45
N TYR A 97 -19.23 1.64 -3.76
CA TYR A 97 -20.29 1.77 -4.78
C TYR A 97 -21.21 0.53 -4.88
N ARG A 98 -20.96 -0.53 -4.09
CA ARG A 98 -21.66 -1.83 -4.19
C ARG A 98 -21.59 -2.44 -5.60
N MET A 99 -20.57 -2.08 -6.37
CA MET A 99 -20.34 -2.55 -7.74
C MET A 99 -19.37 -3.73 -7.78
N LEU A 100 -18.74 -4.07 -6.65
CA LEU A 100 -17.76 -5.16 -6.58
C LEU A 100 -18.43 -6.53 -6.82
N ILE A 101 -18.36 -7.01 -8.05
CA ILE A 101 -18.56 -8.42 -8.39
C ILE A 101 -17.18 -9.08 -8.46
N TRP A 102 -17.12 -10.39 -8.28
CA TRP A 102 -15.87 -11.15 -8.27
C TRP A 102 -15.03 -10.97 -9.55
N TRP A 103 -15.68 -10.75 -10.71
CA TRP A 103 -14.98 -10.45 -11.96
C TRP A 103 -14.34 -9.06 -11.96
N ASP A 104 -14.95 -8.05 -11.32
CA ASP A 104 -14.35 -6.71 -11.20
C ASP A 104 -13.09 -6.76 -10.33
N ALA A 105 -13.11 -7.56 -9.26
CA ALA A 105 -11.93 -7.82 -8.46
C ALA A 105 -10.82 -8.49 -9.30
N LEU A 106 -11.17 -9.44 -10.16
CA LEU A 106 -10.23 -10.10 -11.07
C LEU A 106 -9.64 -9.12 -12.09
N LEU A 107 -10.45 -8.20 -12.63
CA LEU A 107 -9.98 -7.15 -13.54
C LEU A 107 -9.00 -6.20 -12.86
N VAL A 108 -9.27 -5.79 -11.62
CA VAL A 108 -8.33 -4.95 -10.84
C VAL A 108 -7.02 -5.68 -10.61
N ILE A 109 -7.07 -6.95 -10.20
CA ILE A 109 -5.87 -7.79 -10.01
C ILE A 109 -5.09 -7.92 -11.31
N ALA A 110 -5.76 -8.22 -12.43
CA ALA A 110 -5.15 -8.34 -13.74
C ALA A 110 -4.49 -7.03 -14.18
N GLY A 111 -5.14 -5.89 -13.99
CA GLY A 111 -4.57 -4.58 -14.30
C GLY A 111 -3.29 -4.29 -13.53
N VAL A 112 -3.28 -4.54 -12.22
CA VAL A 112 -2.08 -4.38 -11.38
C VAL A 112 -0.98 -5.35 -11.80
N PHE A 113 -1.33 -6.58 -12.15
CA PHE A 113 -0.38 -7.58 -12.62
C PHE A 113 0.25 -7.19 -13.97
N LEU A 114 -0.52 -6.66 -14.90
CA LEU A 114 -0.01 -6.15 -16.18
C LEU A 114 0.97 -4.99 -15.98
N ILE A 115 0.68 -4.09 -15.03
CA ILE A 115 1.59 -3.00 -14.68
C ILE A 115 2.90 -3.56 -14.10
N GLU A 116 2.82 -4.56 -13.22
CA GLU A 116 4.01 -5.20 -12.66
C GLU A 116 4.83 -5.93 -13.74
N LEU A 117 4.17 -6.65 -14.66
CA LEU A 117 4.84 -7.31 -15.79
C LEU A 117 5.52 -6.31 -16.73
N TYR A 118 4.89 -5.16 -16.97
CA TYR A 118 5.50 -4.10 -17.77
C TYR A 118 6.80 -3.61 -17.15
N PHE A 119 6.83 -3.39 -15.83
CA PHE A 119 8.06 -3.03 -15.13
C PHE A 119 9.10 -4.15 -15.18
N LEU A 120 8.69 -5.40 -14.99
CA LEU A 120 9.59 -6.55 -15.07
C LEU A 120 10.22 -6.71 -16.46
N SER A 121 9.49 -6.40 -17.54
CA SER A 121 10.01 -6.47 -18.91
C SER A 121 11.06 -5.41 -19.27
N ARG A 122 11.18 -4.36 -18.45
CA ARG A 122 12.11 -3.24 -18.65
C ARG A 122 13.38 -3.33 -17.81
N GLU A 123 13.45 -4.29 -16.89
CA GLU A 123 14.64 -4.64 -16.09
C GLU A 123 15.48 -5.71 -16.83
#